data_AF-A0A419J9W5-F1
#
_entry.id   AF-A0A419J9W5-F1
#
_cell.length_a   1.000
_cell.length_b   1.000
_cell.length_c   1.000
_cell.angle_alpha   90.00
_cell.angle_beta   90.00
_cell.angle_gamma   90.00
#
_symmetry.space_group_name_H-M   'P 1'
#
loop_
_entity.id
_entity.type
_entity.pdbx_description
1 polymer ?
#
loop_
_entity_poly.entity_id
_entity_poly.type
_entity_poly.pdbx_seq_one_letter_code
_entity_poly.pdbx_strand_id
1 'polypeptide(L)' 'MPRKRIVKVALSREQKEILDEIAIKLGISESEALRTAFMNYAKELSLIKEWMQNKGFHVFPRKK' A
#
# COMPACT_ATOMS: atom_id res chain seq x y z
N MET A 1 -3.76 -19.56 -2.68
CA MET A 1 -3.73 -18.61 -1.54
C MET A 1 -2.66 -17.56 -1.80
N PRO A 2 -2.93 -16.26 -1.56
CA PRO A 2 -1.90 -15.22 -1.69
C PRO A 2 -0.74 -15.51 -0.74
N ARG A 3 0.50 -15.55 -1.25
CA ARG A 3 1.70 -15.83 -0.45
C ARG A 3 2.11 -14.56 0.31
N LYS A 4 2.25 -14.64 1.63
CA LYS A 4 2.82 -13.54 2.44
C LYS A 4 4.30 -13.38 2.04
N ARG A 5 4.68 -12.17 1.62
CA ARG A 5 6.08 -11.80 1.34
C ARG A 5 6.53 -10.80 2.39
N ILE A 6 7.67 -11.07 3.03
CA ILE A 6 8.27 -10.19 4.05
C ILE A 6 9.25 -9.24 3.35
N VAL A 7 9.11 -7.94 3.60
CA VAL A 7 9.98 -6.89 3.07
C VAL A 7 10.50 -6.08 4.25
N LYS A 8 11.80 -5.80 4.27
CA LYS A 8 12.41 -4.89 5.26
C LYS A 8 12.43 -3.48 4.69
N VAL A 9 11.98 -2.50 5.47
CA VAL A 9 11.93 -1.09 5.06
C VAL A 9 12.78 -0.28 6.04
N ALA A 10 13.63 0.59 5.51
CA ALA A 10 14.37 1.55 6.32
C ALA A 10 13.48 2.77 6.59
N LEU A 11 13.33 3.12 7.87
CA LEU A 11 12.61 4.30 8.33
C LEU A 11 13.54 5.12 9.22
N SER A 12 13.41 6.45 9.16
CA SER A 12 13.96 7.30 10.22
C SER A 12 13.21 7.03 11.53
N ARG A 13 13.79 7.49 12.66
CA ARG A 13 13.14 7.37 13.97
C ARG A 13 11.77 8.06 13.99
N GLU A 14 11.70 9.28 13.46
CA GLU A 14 10.46 10.07 13.39
C GLU A 14 9.38 9.36 12.54
N GLN A 15 9.77 8.78 11.40
CA GLN A 15 8.85 8.03 10.55
C GLN A 15 8.30 6.79 11.27
N LYS A 16 9.12 6.13 12.08
CA LYS A 16 8.71 4.99 12.89
C LYS A 16 7.72 5.41 13.98
N GLU A 17 7.96 6.52 14.67
CA GLU A 17 7.04 7.08 15.67
C GLU A 17 5.67 7.44 15.06
N ILE A 18 5.67 8.07 13.87
CA ILE A 18 4.43 8.36 13.13
C ILE A 18 3.69 7.07 12.75
N LEU A 19 4.41 6.05 12.26
CA LEU A 19 3.82 4.76 11.90
C LEU A 19 3.16 4.08 13.11
N ASP A 20 3.81 4.14 14.26
CA ASP A 20 3.30 3.54 15.50
C ASP A 20 2.04 4.25 15.98
N GLU A 21 2.01 5.58 15.93
CA GLU A 21 0.79 6.34 16.22
C GLU A 21 -0.36 5.98 15.29
N ILE A 22 -0.10 5.83 13.99
CA ILE A 22 -1.12 5.45 13.00
C ILE A 22 -1.65 4.05 13.32
N ALA A 23 -0.76 3.10 13.58
CA ALA A 23 -1.11 1.72 13.91
C ALA A 23 -1.97 1.65 15.18
N ILE A 24 -1.59 2.40 16.23
CA ILE A 24 -2.33 2.50 17.48
C ILE A 24 -3.72 3.11 17.26
N LYS A 25 -3.80 4.27 16.57
CA LYS A 25 -5.06 4.99 16.36
C LYS A 25 -6.07 4.19 15.52
N LEU A 26 -5.57 3.38 14.58
CA LEU A 26 -6.41 2.54 13.72
C LEU A 26 -6.66 1.13 14.29
N GLY A 27 -5.96 0.74 15.35
CA GLY A 27 -6.05 -0.60 15.93
C GLY A 27 -5.58 -1.72 15.00
N ILE A 28 -4.60 -1.43 14.14
CA ILE A 28 -4.07 -2.37 13.13
C ILE A 28 -2.58 -2.62 13.35
N SER A 29 -2.04 -3.66 12.72
CA SER A 29 -0.59 -3.89 12.73
C SER A 29 0.17 -2.87 11.88
N GLU A 30 1.40 -2.56 12.25
CA GLU A 30 2.30 -1.70 11.46
C GLU A 30 2.45 -2.17 10.01
N SER A 31 2.50 -3.49 9.80
CA SER A 31 2.57 -4.10 8.46
C SER A 31 1.34 -3.77 7.63
N GLU A 32 0.17 -3.71 8.26
CA GLU A 32 -1.10 -3.39 7.59
C GLU A 32 -1.24 -1.89 7.33
N ALA A 33 -0.77 -1.06 8.27
CA ALA A 33 -0.66 0.39 8.08
C ALA A 33 0.27 0.71 6.88
N LEU A 34 1.49 0.16 6.86
CA LEU A 34 2.42 0.32 5.74
C LEU A 34 1.89 -0.23 4.43
N ARG A 35 1.20 -1.38 4.44
CA ARG A 35 0.55 -1.95 3.25
C ARG A 35 -0.48 -0.97 2.69
N THR A 36 -1.29 -0.38 3.54
CA THR A 36 -2.35 0.55 3.13
C THR A 36 -1.75 1.83 2.55
N ALA A 37 -0.76 2.41 3.22
CA ALA A 37 -0.04 3.59 2.74
C ALA A 37 0.66 3.33 1.39
N PHE A 38 1.36 2.19 1.27
CA PHE A 38 2.00 1.77 0.02
C PHE A 38 1.00 1.66 -1.14
N MET A 39 -0.14 1.02 -0.91
CA MET A 39 -1.17 0.86 -1.95
C MET A 39 -1.82 2.20 -2.33
N ASN A 40 -2.02 3.11 -1.39
CA ASN A 40 -2.55 4.44 -1.68
C ASN A 40 -1.56 5.27 -2.51
N TYR A 41 -0.29 5.27 -2.12
CA TYR A 41 0.76 5.94 -2.88
C TYR A 41 0.92 5.36 -4.29
N ALA A 42 0.85 4.03 -4.44
CA ALA A 42 0.87 3.39 -5.75
C ALA A 42 -0.35 3.75 -6.63
N LYS A 43 -1.51 4.05 -6.04
CA LYS A 43 -2.68 4.58 -6.78
C LYS A 43 -2.42 6.00 -7.26
N GLU A 44 -1.87 6.87 -6.40
CA GLU A 44 -1.56 8.26 -6.72
C GLU A 44 -0.55 8.36 -7.87
N LEU A 45 0.46 7.48 -7.86
CA LEU A 45 1.45 7.36 -8.95
C LEU A 45 0.91 6.68 -10.22
N SER A 46 -0.37 6.29 -10.26
CA SER A 46 -0.97 5.50 -11.35
C SER A 46 -0.28 4.14 -11.63
N LEU A 47 0.64 3.69 -10.78
CA LEU A 47 1.37 2.43 -10.94
C LEU A 47 0.45 1.21 -10.90
N ILE A 48 -0.67 1.28 -10.17
CA ILE A 48 -1.67 0.20 -10.18
C ILE A 48 -2.33 0.10 -11.56
N LYS A 49 -2.65 1.24 -12.18
CA LYS A 49 -3.27 1.28 -13.51
C LYS A 49 -2.32 0.73 -14.57
N GLU A 50 -1.06 1.13 -14.52
CA GLU A 50 0.00 0.62 -15.40
C GLU A 50 0.26 -0.87 -15.19
N TRP A 51 0.32 -1.33 -13.93
CA TRP A 51 0.49 -2.74 -13.60
C TRP A 51 -0.67 -3.59 -14.12
N MET A 52 -1.91 -3.11 -13.99
CA MET A 52 -3.10 -3.80 -14.51
C MET A 52 -3.10 -3.88 -16.03
N GLN A 53 -2.77 -2.77 -16.72
CA GLN A 53 -2.65 -2.74 -18.18
C GLN A 53 -1.57 -3.70 -18.69
N ASN A 54 -0.37 -3.67 -18.09
CA ASN A 54 0.74 -4.54 -18.48
C ASN A 54 0.48 -6.03 -18.19
N LYS A 55 -0.39 -6.34 -17.22
CA LYS A 55 -0.80 -7.71 -16.89
C LYS A 55 -2.02 -8.20 -17.70
N GLY A 56 -2.53 -7.40 -18.63
CA GLY A 56 -3.67 -7.76 -19.49
C GLY A 56 -5.05 -7.63 -18.83
N PHE A 57 -5.14 -7.07 -17.62
CA PHE A 57 -6.41 -6.78 -16.98
C PHE A 57 -7.04 -5.56 -17.65
N HIS A 58 -8.01 -5.78 -18.53
CA HIS A 58 -8.79 -4.71 -19.15
C HIS A 58 -9.64 -4.02 -18.08
N VAL A 59 -9.22 -2.82 -17.67
CA VAL A 59 -10.02 -1.95 -16.81
C VAL A 59 -11.10 -1.34 -17.69
N PHE A 60 -12.29 -1.93 -17.69
CA PHE A 60 -13.45 -1.27 -18.26
C PHE A 60 -13.72 0.02 -17.47
N PRO A 61 -13.74 1.20 -18.10
CA PRO A 61 -14.09 2.41 -17.40
C PRO A 61 -15.54 2.25 -16.89
N ARG A 62 -15.73 2.36 -15.57
CA ARG A 62 -17.07 2.58 -15.02
C ARG A 62 -17.56 3.90 -15.61
N LYS A 63 -18.52 3.83 -16.55
CA LYS A 63 -19.28 5.00 -16.96
C LYS A 63 -19.98 5.57 -15.72
N LYS A 64 -19.85 6.89 -15.58
CA LYS A 64 -20.47 7.73 -14.53
C LYS A 64 -21.94 7.43 -14.34
#